data_AF-A0A2H0UAF1-F1
#
_entry.id   AF-A0A2H0UAF1-F1
#
_cell.length_a   1.000
_cell.length_b   1.000
_cell.length_c   1.000
_cell.angle_alpha   90.00
_cell.angle_beta   90.00
_cell.angle_gamma   90.00
#
_symmetry.space_group_name_H-M   'P 1'
#
loop_
_entity.id
_entity.type
_entity.pdbx_description
1 polymer ?
#
loop_
_entity_poly.entity_id
_entity_poly.type
_entity_poly.pdbx_seq_one_letter_code
_entity_poly.pdbx_strand_id
1 'polypeptide(L)'
;MFSSCTAHVEDVSRADFDVITEIMTLEHVRHPSEHVSQVRAHLRDDGLYVGSVPNRGGLYARLRGRQWYHLIPPEHLNYFDEQTLRRFLDTQ
;
A
#
# COMPACT_ATOMS: atom_id res chain seq x y z
N MET A 1 -15.49 -23.21 0.37
CA MET A 1 -16.37 -22.26 1.09
C MET A 1 -15.87 -20.87 0.76
N PHE A 2 -16.22 -20.33 -0.42
CA PHE A 2 -15.96 -18.94 -0.75
C PHE A 2 -17.19 -18.16 -0.29
N SER A 3 -17.08 -17.50 0.86
CA SER A 3 -18.03 -16.46 1.22
C SER A 3 -17.94 -15.41 0.12
N SER A 4 -19.07 -15.09 -0.51
CA SER A 4 -19.15 -14.03 -1.51
C SER A 4 -18.70 -12.73 -0.84
N CYS A 5 -17.48 -12.30 -1.14
CA CYS A 5 -16.98 -10.99 -0.73
C CYS A 5 -17.58 -9.99 -1.69
N THR A 6 -18.77 -9.48 -1.37
CA THR A 6 -19.36 -8.37 -2.09
C THR A 6 -18.51 -7.13 -1.80
N ALA A 7 -17.84 -6.59 -2.82
CA ALA A 7 -17.22 -5.29 -2.71
C ALA A 7 -18.34 -4.25 -2.65
N HIS A 8 -18.61 -3.71 -1.47
CA HIS A 8 -19.47 -2.55 -1.29
C HIS A 8 -18.59 -1.31 -1.45
N VAL A 9 -18.85 -0.54 -2.50
CA VAL A 9 -18.23 0.78 -2.69
C VAL A 9 -19.25 1.79 -2.23
N GLU A 10 -19.03 2.33 -1.03
CA GLU A 10 -19.85 3.38 -0.44
C GLU A 10 -19.04 4.68 -0.44
N ASP A 11 -19.71 5.81 -0.71
CA ASP A 11 -19.12 7.12 -0.44
C ASP A 11 -19.03 7.28 1.08
N VAL A 12 -17.82 7.14 1.59
CA VAL A 12 -17.51 7.16 3.02
C VAL A 12 -17.03 8.54 3.44
N SER A 13 -17.42 8.95 4.64
CA SER A 13 -17.13 10.26 5.17
C SER A 13 -15.66 10.34 5.63
N ARG A 14 -15.15 11.57 5.76
CA ARG A 14 -13.79 11.80 6.27
C ARG A 14 -13.73 11.48 7.76
N ALA A 15 -12.57 11.00 8.21
CA ALA A 15 -12.33 10.63 9.61
C ALA A 15 -13.30 9.58 10.19
N ASP A 16 -13.78 8.66 9.37
CA ASP A 16 -14.74 7.62 9.78
C ASP A 16 -14.06 6.35 10.33
N PHE A 17 -12.82 6.08 9.93
CA PHE A 17 -12.18 4.78 10.16
C PHE A 17 -11.16 4.80 11.29
N ASP A 18 -11.29 3.82 12.18
CA ASP A 18 -10.28 3.49 13.19
C ASP A 18 -9.04 2.81 12.57
N VAL A 19 -9.26 1.99 11.53
CA VAL A 19 -8.19 1.26 10.86
C VAL A 19 -8.48 1.20 9.36
N ILE A 20 -7.48 1.50 8.54
CA ILE A 20 -7.50 1.24 7.10
C ILE A 20 -6.38 0.23 6.78
N THR A 21 -6.72 -0.85 6.09
CA THR A 21 -5.77 -1.87 5.68
C THR A 21 -5.53 -1.83 4.17
N GLU A 22 -4.28 -1.90 3.74
CA GLU A 22 -3.91 -1.93 2.32
C GLU A 22 -2.84 -2.99 2.06
N ILE A 23 -3.26 -4.16 1.59
CA ILE A 23 -2.38 -5.33 1.49
C ILE A 23 -2.00 -5.56 0.03
N MET A 24 -0.71 -5.40 -0.30
CA MET A 24 -0.15 -5.64 -1.64
C MET A 24 -0.90 -4.84 -2.71
N THR A 25 -1.06 -3.53 -2.45
CA THR A 25 -1.85 -2.62 -3.31
C THR A 25 -1.07 -1.34 -3.62
N LEU A 26 -0.42 -0.71 -2.63
CA LEU A 26 0.27 0.57 -2.79
C LEU A 26 1.34 0.56 -3.91
N GLU A 27 1.98 -0.57 -4.15
CA GLU A 27 2.95 -0.79 -5.22
C GLU A 27 2.36 -0.65 -6.63
N HIS A 28 1.05 -0.82 -6.78
CA HIS A 28 0.32 -0.70 -8.05
C HIS A 28 -0.25 0.72 -8.29
N VAL A 29 -0.22 1.60 -7.28
CA VAL A 29 -0.86 2.91 -7.34
C VAL A 29 -0.03 3.90 -8.17
N ARG A 30 -0.63 4.56 -9.16
CA ARG A 30 0.07 5.53 -10.03
C ARG A 30 0.51 6.80 -9.31
N HIS A 31 -0.34 7.31 -8.42
CA HIS A 31 -0.12 8.54 -7.68
C HIS A 31 -0.12 8.23 -6.17
N PRO A 32 0.93 7.56 -5.67
CA PRO A 32 0.92 7.01 -4.31
C PRO A 32 0.78 8.10 -3.24
N SER A 33 1.35 9.30 -3.46
CA SER A 33 1.22 10.41 -2.51
C SER A 33 -0.20 10.92 -2.36
N GLU A 34 -0.91 11.12 -3.48
CA GLU A 34 -2.31 11.52 -3.48
C GLU A 34 -3.18 10.45 -2.83
N HIS A 35 -2.89 9.18 -3.11
CA HIS A 35 -3.59 8.05 -2.53
C HIS A 35 -3.43 7.99 -1.00
N VAL A 36 -2.19 8.06 -0.49
CA VAL A 36 -1.95 8.05 0.96
C VAL A 36 -2.56 9.28 1.63
N SER A 37 -2.56 10.44 0.97
CA SER A 37 -3.24 11.64 1.46
C SER A 37 -4.76 11.41 1.59
N GLN A 38 -5.36 10.69 0.65
CA GLN A 38 -6.77 10.29 0.74
C GLN A 38 -7.00 9.29 1.87
N VAL A 39 -6.17 8.25 2.00
CA VAL A 39 -6.25 7.29 3.11
C VAL A 39 -6.20 8.01 4.45
N ARG A 40 -5.25 8.93 4.64
CA ARG A 40 -5.12 9.76 5.83
C ARG A 40 -6.38 10.60 6.10
N ALA A 41 -7.00 11.16 5.06
CA ALA A 41 -8.22 11.96 5.23
C ALA A 41 -9.45 11.16 5.67
N HIS A 42 -9.46 9.84 5.48
CA HIS A 42 -10.53 8.95 5.91
C HIS A 42 -10.25 8.30 7.28
N LEU A 43 -8.99 8.28 7.72
CA LEU A 43 -8.63 7.86 9.08
C LEU A 43 -9.05 8.92 10.11
N ARG A 44 -9.47 8.44 11.28
CA ARG A 44 -9.52 9.26 12.50
C ARG A 44 -8.12 9.77 12.86
N ASP A 45 -8.07 10.82 13.67
CA ASP A 45 -6.80 11.42 14.12
C ASP A 45 -5.88 10.41 14.85
N ASP A 46 -6.48 9.45 15.56
CA ASP A 46 -5.81 8.33 16.25
C ASP A 46 -5.88 7.00 15.49
N GLY A 47 -6.36 7.03 14.24
CA GLY A 47 -6.55 5.87 13.40
C GLY A 47 -5.24 5.26 12.91
N LEU A 48 -5.28 3.96 12.58
CA LEU A 48 -4.13 3.20 12.13
C LEU A 48 -4.22 2.86 10.64
N TYR A 49 -3.14 3.14 9.90
CA TYR A 49 -2.92 2.55 8.59
C TYR A 49 -2.07 1.28 8.71
N VAL A 50 -2.55 0.16 8.17
CA VAL A 50 -1.83 -1.13 8.15
C VAL A 50 -1.63 -1.57 6.70
N GLY A 51 -0.42 -1.37 6.18
CA GLY A 51 -0.09 -1.68 4.79
C GLY A 51 0.95 -2.78 4.62
N SER A 52 0.99 -3.41 3.45
CA SER A 52 2.10 -4.26 3.03
C SER A 52 2.44 -4.07 1.56
N VAL A 53 3.73 -4.08 1.23
CA VAL A 53 4.27 -4.02 -0.13
C VAL A 53 5.46 -4.98 -0.29
N PRO A 54 5.81 -5.38 -1.53
CA PRO A 54 7.06 -6.07 -1.81
C PRO A 54 8.28 -5.29 -1.29
N ASN A 55 9.13 -5.95 -0.51
CA ASN A 55 10.38 -5.35 -0.05
C ASN A 55 11.52 -5.64 -1.04
N ARG A 56 11.87 -4.66 -1.88
CA ARG A 56 12.99 -4.76 -2.85
C ARG A 56 14.37 -4.88 -2.18
N GLY A 57 14.48 -4.47 -0.92
CA GLY A 57 15.69 -4.61 -0.11
C GLY A 57 15.82 -5.97 0.58
N GLY A 58 14.78 -6.81 0.51
CA GLY A 58 14.76 -8.13 1.15
C GLY A 58 15.78 -9.10 0.54
N LEU A 59 16.21 -10.10 1.33
CA LEU A 59 17.22 -11.08 0.91
C LEU A 59 16.87 -11.75 -0.43
N TYR A 60 15.61 -12.17 -0.59
CA TYR A 60 15.16 -12.82 -1.83
C TYR A 60 15.23 -11.88 -3.04
N ALA A 61 14.80 -10.63 -2.90
CA ALA A 61 14.87 -9.63 -3.96
C ALA A 61 16.33 -9.35 -4.36
N ARG A 62 17.23 -9.25 -3.37
CA ARG A 62 18.67 -9.06 -3.60
C ARG A 62 19.33 -10.25 -4.29
N LEU A 63 18.99 -11.48 -3.90
CA LEU A 63 19.52 -12.70 -4.52
C LEU A 63 19.03 -12.89 -5.95
N ARG A 64 17.76 -12.54 -6.22
CA ARG A 64 17.15 -12.74 -7.54
C ARG A 64 17.38 -11.59 -8.50
N GLY A 65 17.65 -10.39 -7.99
CA GLY A 65 17.90 -9.19 -8.80
C GLY A 65 16.82 -9.00 -9.87
N ARG A 66 17.23 -9.05 -11.15
CA ARG A 66 16.34 -8.90 -12.31
C ARG A 66 15.32 -10.03 -12.48
N GLN A 67 15.51 -11.17 -11.80
CA GLN A 67 14.61 -12.32 -11.82
C GLN A 67 13.71 -12.37 -10.56
N TRP A 68 13.65 -11.29 -9.79
CA TRP A 68 12.75 -11.18 -8.65
C TRP A 68 11.30 -11.19 -9.15
N TYR A 69 10.45 -12.06 -8.60
CA TYR A 69 9.09 -12.29 -9.13
C TYR A 69 8.17 -11.07 -9.01
N HIS A 70 8.50 -10.12 -8.14
CA HIS A 70 7.79 -8.85 -8.01
C HIS A 70 8.31 -7.76 -8.95
N LEU A 71 9.37 -8.02 -9.72
CA LEU A 71 9.80 -7.11 -10.79
C LEU A 71 8.97 -7.39 -12.05
N ILE A 72 7.72 -6.92 -12.05
CA ILE A 72 6.72 -7.19 -13.09
C ILE A 72 6.12 -5.89 -13.65
N PRO A 73 6.89 -5.05 -14.36
CA PRO A 73 6.29 -3.91 -15.07
C PRO A 73 5.28 -4.38 -16.14
N PRO A 74 4.16 -3.67 -16.35
CA PRO A 74 3.74 -2.42 -15.71
C PRO A 74 2.88 -2.62 -14.45
N GLU A 75 2.80 -3.83 -13.91
CA GLU A 75 1.90 -4.16 -12.79
C GLU A 75 2.37 -3.50 -11.49
N HIS A 76 3.63 -3.67 -11.09
CA HIS A 76 4.23 -2.89 -9.99
C HIS A 76 4.86 -1.61 -10.54
N LEU A 77 4.34 -0.47 -10.11
CA LEU A 77 4.78 0.88 -10.47
C LEU A 77 5.75 1.44 -9.44
N ASN A 78 5.53 1.15 -8.16
CA ASN A 78 6.37 1.59 -7.06
C ASN A 78 7.11 0.41 -6.44
N TYR A 79 8.39 0.59 -6.19
CA TYR A 79 9.23 -0.44 -5.56
C TYR A 79 9.80 0.14 -4.28
N PHE A 80 9.36 -0.38 -3.14
CA PHE A 80 9.81 0.09 -1.84
C PHE A 80 10.80 -0.88 -1.20
N ASP A 81 11.69 -0.32 -0.41
CA ASP A 81 12.34 -1.01 0.71
C ASP A 81 11.86 -0.37 2.02
N GLU A 82 12.27 -0.92 3.16
CA GLU A 82 11.84 -0.42 4.47
C GLU A 82 12.14 1.07 4.67
N GLN A 83 13.34 1.53 4.24
CA GLN A 83 13.75 2.92 4.43
C GLN A 83 12.95 3.87 3.55
N THR A 84 12.75 3.51 2.28
CA THR A 84 12.02 4.34 1.33
C THR A 84 10.53 4.35 1.60
N LEU A 85 9.94 3.24 2.07
CA LEU A 85 8.53 3.22 2.49
C LEU A 85 8.30 4.13 3.69
N ARG A 86 9.12 4.01 4.75
CA ARG A 86 9.03 4.88 5.92
C ARG A 86 9.14 6.35 5.55
N ARG A 87 10.21 6.71 4.83
CA ARG A 87 10.42 8.09 4.39
C ARG A 87 9.27 8.60 3.53
N PHE A 88 8.74 7.77 2.64
CA PHE A 88 7.60 8.12 1.82
C PHE A 88 6.38 8.45 2.69
N LEU A 89 6.02 7.56 3.62
CA LEU A 89 4.88 7.74 4.53
C LEU A 89 5.06 8.93 5.49
N ASP A 90 6.27 9.17 6.01
CA ASP A 90 6.58 10.31 6.90
C ASP A 90 6.42 11.68 6.23
N THR A 91 6.43 11.71 4.90
CA THR A 91 6.28 12.95 4.11
C THR A 91 4.85 13.17 3.58
N GLN A 92 3.92 12.26 3.90
CA GLN A 92 2.49 12.42 3.60
C GLN A 92 1.74 13.03 4.80
#